data_AF-A0A3L7MMR1-F1
#
_entry.id   AF-A0A3L7MMR1-F1
#
_cell.length_a   1.000
_cell.length_b   1.000
_cell.length_c   1.000
_cell.angle_alpha   90.00
_cell.angle_beta   90.00
_cell.angle_gamma   90.00
#
_symmetry.space_group_name_H-M   'P 1'
#
loop_
_entity.id
_entity.type
_entity.pdbx_description
1 polymer ?
#
loop_
_entity_poly.entity_id
_entity_poly.type
_entity_poly.pdbx_seq_one_letter_code
_entity_poly.pdbx_strand_id
1 'polypeptide(L)'
;FSLCTVLIASTLLFSRLHAGEEERETALASVTAVEAQRHVVALADDSLEGREGGSRGGRAAGTYLSHYLNTIHLEPAGDAGTFFQPFGGMRNILALIPGSDPAVSDELVVLGAHYDHVGYGTSQNSFGPTGLIHNGADDNASGVAGLLEVAEAISKLSRRPRRPILFALWDGEEKGLLGSYHFLRLPTAATTGKKIVFSLNLDMIGRLRNDRLEIYGARTAEGLRALVSKANESHRLLLVFDWKIDNDSDHYAFITSKIPTLMFHTGLHEQYHRPSDDVHLLNHDGLHRVAKLTFDTITSVADMPSDLPTYRPAARSESHVNQRNLESPIPQLPLRLGVGWVSENIVGGMAQPVIASLEPGGPAQQAGLRTKDTVIAIDGQPMKSQNEVVAKVATAIDSLSFEILSLDGTRRTIRVTLRGTPVRWGLATRIDPCEPSTPIVVRVTSGSPADRSGLKIGDRIVRIAGEAISQQSTVSEQLKDAVSPVEIILERQGRLTALQLSEIPIEH
;
A
#
# COMPACT_ATOMS: atom_id res chain seq x y z
N PHE A 1 -30.92 -34.75 -0.99
CA PHE A 1 -31.24 -33.33 -1.24
C PHE A 1 -30.17 -32.36 -0.72
N SER A 2 -29.58 -32.53 0.47
CA SER A 2 -28.59 -31.57 1.01
C SER A 2 -27.23 -31.53 0.27
N LEU A 3 -26.73 -32.66 -0.25
CA LEU A 3 -25.43 -32.71 -0.97
C LEU A 3 -25.45 -32.05 -2.37
N CYS A 4 -26.56 -32.17 -3.12
CA CYS A 4 -26.69 -31.52 -4.44
C CYS A 4 -26.78 -29.99 -4.33
N THR A 5 -27.44 -29.47 -3.29
CA THR A 5 -27.59 -28.02 -3.11
C THR A 5 -26.25 -27.35 -2.79
N VAL A 6 -25.39 -28.02 -2.01
CA VAL A 6 -24.03 -27.52 -1.69
C VAL A 6 -23.13 -27.55 -2.93
N LEU A 7 -23.19 -28.63 -3.74
CA LEU A 7 -22.41 -28.70 -4.97
C LEU A 7 -22.82 -27.62 -5.97
N ILE A 8 -24.13 -27.45 -6.21
CA ILE A 8 -24.67 -26.43 -7.14
C ILE A 8 -24.30 -25.02 -6.67
N ALA A 9 -24.42 -24.72 -5.37
CA ALA A 9 -24.03 -23.43 -4.80
C ALA A 9 -22.53 -23.16 -4.96
N SER A 10 -21.67 -24.16 -4.74
CA SER A 10 -20.22 -24.03 -4.93
C SER A 10 -19.85 -23.80 -6.39
N THR A 11 -20.41 -24.56 -7.33
CA THR A 11 -20.17 -24.37 -8.78
C THR A 11 -20.66 -23.02 -9.27
N LEU A 12 -21.82 -22.54 -8.80
CA LEU A 12 -22.33 -21.22 -9.16
C LEU A 12 -21.47 -20.08 -8.58
N LEU A 13 -20.90 -20.26 -7.37
CA LEU A 13 -19.96 -19.31 -6.80
C LEU A 13 -18.65 -19.25 -7.60
N PHE A 14 -18.10 -20.42 -7.95
CA PHE A 14 -16.89 -20.54 -8.78
C PHE A 14 -17.09 -19.93 -10.17
N SER A 15 -18.19 -20.23 -10.85
CA SER A 15 -18.52 -19.62 -12.16
C SER A 15 -18.67 -18.11 -12.09
N ARG A 16 -19.28 -17.57 -11.02
CA ARG A 16 -19.46 -16.12 -10.85
C ARG A 16 -18.14 -15.39 -10.53
N LEU A 17 -17.29 -15.98 -9.69
CA LEU A 17 -15.97 -15.44 -9.40
C LEU A 17 -15.10 -15.39 -10.66
N HIS A 18 -15.11 -16.46 -11.45
CA HIS A 18 -14.33 -16.55 -12.68
C HIS A 18 -14.82 -15.55 -13.75
N ALA A 19 -16.14 -15.41 -13.92
CA ALA A 19 -16.71 -14.43 -14.85
C ALA A 19 -16.37 -12.97 -14.46
N GLY A 20 -16.39 -12.64 -13.15
CA GLY A 20 -16.00 -11.31 -12.67
C GLY A 20 -14.51 -11.03 -12.84
N GLU A 21 -13.66 -12.06 -12.73
CA GLU A 21 -12.21 -11.95 -12.97
C GLU A 21 -11.90 -11.74 -14.46
N GLU A 22 -12.56 -12.48 -15.35
CA GLU A 22 -12.42 -12.31 -16.80
C GLU A 22 -12.90 -10.93 -17.28
N GLU A 23 -14.03 -10.45 -16.74
CA GLU A 23 -14.54 -9.12 -17.01
C GLU A 23 -13.58 -8.03 -16.54
N ARG A 24 -13.06 -8.16 -15.31
CA ARG A 24 -12.05 -7.26 -14.76
C ARG A 24 -10.80 -7.23 -15.64
N GLU A 25 -10.27 -8.39 -16.06
CA GLU A 25 -9.09 -8.46 -16.92
C GLU A 25 -9.35 -7.83 -18.30
N THR A 26 -10.56 -8.00 -18.85
CA THR A 26 -10.96 -7.36 -20.12
C THR A 26 -11.00 -5.84 -20.00
N ALA A 27 -11.57 -5.32 -18.90
CA ALA A 27 -11.56 -3.88 -18.63
C ALA A 27 -10.13 -3.36 -18.44
N LEU A 28 -9.30 -4.05 -17.64
CA LEU A 28 -7.90 -3.68 -17.43
C LEU A 28 -7.06 -3.77 -18.70
N ALA A 29 -7.41 -4.64 -19.66
CA ALA A 29 -6.73 -4.70 -20.95
C ALA A 29 -6.94 -3.45 -21.81
N SER A 30 -8.00 -2.67 -21.54
CA SER A 30 -8.20 -1.37 -22.20
C SER A 30 -7.35 -0.24 -21.64
N VAL A 31 -6.85 -0.37 -20.41
CA VAL A 31 -5.88 0.59 -19.86
C VAL A 31 -4.53 0.31 -20.53
N THR A 32 -4.04 1.22 -21.37
CA THR A 32 -2.80 1.04 -22.13
C THR A 32 -1.83 2.21 -21.98
N ALA A 33 -0.52 1.90 -21.97
CA ALA A 33 0.52 2.93 -21.93
C ALA A 33 0.49 3.85 -23.16
N VAL A 34 0.07 3.33 -24.32
CA VAL A 34 0.02 4.08 -25.57
C VAL A 34 -1.10 5.12 -25.55
N GLU A 35 -2.30 4.75 -25.09
CA GLU A 35 -3.42 5.68 -25.02
C GLU A 35 -3.22 6.73 -23.92
N ALA A 36 -2.74 6.32 -22.75
CA ALA A 36 -2.32 7.25 -21.71
C ALA A 36 -1.28 8.25 -22.23
N GLN A 37 -0.26 7.79 -22.97
CA GLN A 37 0.73 8.66 -23.60
C GLN A 37 0.08 9.64 -24.59
N ARG A 38 -0.89 9.20 -25.40
CA ARG A 38 -1.60 10.10 -26.33
C ARG A 38 -2.36 11.20 -25.58
N HIS A 39 -2.98 10.87 -24.45
CA HIS A 39 -3.63 11.86 -23.61
C HIS A 39 -2.67 12.88 -23.04
N VAL A 40 -1.53 12.45 -22.49
CA VAL A 40 -0.49 13.36 -21.99
C VAL A 40 0.01 14.24 -23.12
N VAL A 41 0.38 13.67 -24.27
CA VAL A 41 0.90 14.44 -25.41
C VAL A 41 -0.09 15.50 -25.89
N ALA A 42 -1.37 15.17 -25.94
CA ALA A 42 -2.39 16.15 -26.32
C ALA A 42 -2.54 17.27 -25.29
N LEU A 43 -2.45 16.95 -23.99
CA LEU A 43 -2.65 17.91 -22.91
C LEU A 43 -1.42 18.78 -22.66
N ALA A 44 -0.22 18.24 -22.82
CA ALA A 44 1.06 18.90 -22.59
C ALA A 44 1.65 19.54 -23.85
N ASP A 45 0.82 19.82 -24.86
CA ASP A 45 1.24 20.48 -26.10
C ASP A 45 1.26 22.01 -25.92
N ASP A 46 2.28 22.67 -26.50
CA ASP A 46 2.45 24.13 -26.46
C ASP A 46 1.20 24.90 -26.94
N SER A 47 0.39 24.33 -27.83
CA SER A 47 -0.86 24.94 -28.31
C SER A 47 -1.89 25.19 -27.21
N LEU A 48 -1.76 24.47 -26.07
CA LEU A 48 -2.57 24.61 -24.86
C LEU A 48 -1.95 25.56 -23.84
N GLU A 49 -0.85 26.25 -24.15
CA GLU A 49 -0.32 27.39 -23.39
C GLU A 49 -0.16 27.12 -21.88
N GLY A 50 0.19 25.90 -21.51
CA GLY A 50 0.34 25.46 -20.11
C GLY A 50 -0.94 25.45 -19.29
N ARG A 51 -2.11 25.42 -19.94
CA ARG A 51 -3.43 25.13 -19.37
C ARG A 51 -3.79 25.93 -18.12
N GLU A 52 -3.35 27.19 -18.02
CA GLU A 52 -3.70 28.00 -16.84
C GLU A 52 -5.21 28.09 -16.64
N GLY A 53 -5.68 27.90 -15.40
CA GLY A 53 -7.11 27.93 -15.11
C GLY A 53 -7.77 29.23 -15.56
N GLY A 54 -8.84 29.10 -16.35
CA GLY A 54 -9.57 30.20 -16.99
C GLY A 54 -8.91 30.84 -18.22
N SER A 55 -7.76 30.32 -18.68
CA SER A 55 -7.07 30.81 -19.89
C SER A 55 -7.67 30.25 -21.19
N ARG A 56 -7.14 30.70 -22.34
CA ARG A 56 -7.46 30.12 -23.66
C ARG A 56 -7.03 28.65 -23.72
N GLY A 57 -5.79 28.37 -23.33
CA GLY A 57 -5.23 27.02 -23.23
C GLY A 57 -6.03 26.07 -22.34
N GLY A 58 -6.36 26.49 -21.12
CA GLY A 58 -7.19 25.71 -20.20
C GLY A 58 -8.59 25.42 -20.77
N ARG A 59 -9.22 26.40 -21.44
CA ARG A 59 -10.50 26.16 -22.13
C ARG A 59 -10.37 25.15 -23.27
N ALA A 60 -9.30 25.21 -24.06
CA ALA A 60 -9.05 24.26 -25.14
C ALA A 60 -8.83 22.83 -24.62
N ALA A 61 -8.05 22.68 -23.54
CA ALA A 61 -7.90 21.41 -22.82
C ALA A 61 -9.26 20.86 -22.36
N GLY A 62 -10.10 21.71 -21.75
CA GLY A 62 -11.42 21.27 -21.32
C GLY A 62 -12.35 20.86 -22.47
N THR A 63 -12.22 21.47 -23.65
CA THR A 63 -12.94 21.00 -24.85
C THR A 63 -12.47 19.62 -25.28
N TYR A 64 -11.16 19.38 -25.34
CA TYR A 64 -10.60 18.06 -25.64
C TYR A 64 -11.10 16.99 -24.66
N LEU A 65 -11.06 17.28 -23.36
CA LEU A 65 -11.48 16.34 -22.30
C LEU A 65 -12.97 16.03 -22.37
N SER A 66 -13.83 17.04 -22.48
CA SER A 66 -15.28 16.83 -22.62
C SER A 66 -15.64 16.05 -23.89
N HIS A 67 -14.91 16.25 -24.99
CA HIS A 67 -15.10 15.47 -26.21
C HIS A 67 -14.75 14.01 -25.99
N TYR A 68 -13.60 13.72 -25.38
CA TYR A 68 -13.20 12.34 -25.08
C TYR A 68 -14.22 11.63 -24.17
N LEU A 69 -14.63 12.26 -23.06
CA LEU A 69 -15.65 11.71 -22.15
C LEU A 69 -16.97 11.38 -22.88
N ASN A 70 -17.36 12.20 -23.86
CA ASN A 70 -18.52 11.93 -24.71
C ASN A 70 -18.29 10.74 -25.67
N THR A 71 -17.08 10.57 -26.22
CA THR A 71 -16.75 9.44 -27.12
C THR A 71 -16.81 8.09 -26.42
N ILE A 72 -16.49 8.04 -25.12
CA ILE A 72 -16.61 6.85 -24.28
C ILE A 72 -17.98 6.77 -23.56
N HIS A 73 -18.94 7.61 -23.98
CA HIS A 73 -20.34 7.60 -23.57
C HIS A 73 -20.61 7.78 -22.06
N LEU A 74 -19.80 8.59 -21.37
CA LEU A 74 -20.10 8.93 -19.97
C LEU A 74 -21.23 9.96 -19.87
N GLU A 75 -21.99 9.90 -18.77
CA GLU A 75 -23.09 10.84 -18.52
C GLU A 75 -22.52 12.19 -18.04
N PRO A 76 -22.90 13.33 -18.65
CA PRO A 76 -22.48 14.63 -18.17
C PRO A 76 -23.04 14.93 -16.77
N ALA A 77 -22.19 15.38 -15.85
CA ALA A 77 -22.55 15.67 -14.46
C ALA A 77 -22.30 17.12 -14.03
N GLY A 78 -22.00 17.99 -14.99
CA GLY A 78 -21.88 19.43 -14.82
C GLY A 78 -23.24 20.13 -14.77
N ASP A 79 -23.22 21.44 -14.98
CA ASP A 79 -24.42 22.27 -14.98
C ASP A 79 -25.18 22.17 -16.29
N ALA A 80 -26.51 22.36 -16.22
CA ALA A 80 -27.42 22.36 -17.35
C ALA A 80 -27.29 21.14 -18.30
N GLY A 81 -26.96 19.96 -17.75
CA GLY A 81 -26.80 18.73 -18.52
C GLY A 81 -25.52 18.68 -19.37
N THR A 82 -24.55 19.56 -19.11
CA THR A 82 -23.23 19.55 -19.75
C THR A 82 -22.19 18.86 -18.87
N PHE A 83 -20.98 18.69 -19.38
CA PHE A 83 -19.85 18.24 -18.55
C PHE A 83 -19.30 19.37 -17.66
N PHE A 84 -19.61 20.64 -17.94
CA PHE A 84 -18.93 21.77 -17.33
C PHE A 84 -19.65 22.29 -16.09
N GLN A 85 -18.90 22.56 -15.02
CA GLN A 85 -19.35 23.33 -13.87
C GLN A 85 -18.52 24.63 -13.79
N PRO A 86 -19.02 25.77 -14.31
CA PRO A 86 -18.27 27.02 -14.37
C PRO A 86 -18.22 27.75 -13.01
N PHE A 87 -17.07 28.35 -12.70
CA PHE A 87 -16.88 29.18 -11.50
C PHE A 87 -15.73 30.15 -11.67
N GLY A 88 -15.87 31.42 -11.27
CA GLY A 88 -14.75 32.36 -11.22
C GLY A 88 -13.93 32.53 -12.51
N GLY A 89 -14.52 32.26 -13.69
CA GLY A 89 -13.82 32.26 -14.98
C GLY A 89 -13.15 30.94 -15.38
N MET A 90 -13.14 29.96 -14.47
CA MET A 90 -12.70 28.56 -14.61
C MET A 90 -13.91 27.62 -14.78
N ARG A 91 -13.66 26.33 -15.02
CA ARG A 91 -14.70 25.30 -15.08
C ARG A 91 -14.19 23.90 -14.76
N ASN A 92 -14.81 23.23 -13.79
CA ASN A 92 -14.59 21.79 -13.59
C ASN A 92 -15.24 21.02 -14.75
N ILE A 93 -14.76 19.80 -14.98
CA ILE A 93 -15.37 18.87 -15.93
C ILE A 93 -15.79 17.63 -15.16
N LEU A 94 -17.08 17.34 -15.14
CA LEU A 94 -17.69 16.32 -14.30
C LEU A 94 -18.44 15.33 -15.19
N ALA A 95 -18.12 14.04 -15.04
CA ALA A 95 -18.80 12.94 -15.72
C ALA A 95 -19.17 11.83 -14.72
N LEU A 96 -20.27 11.14 -14.97
CA LEU A 96 -20.84 10.14 -14.06
C LEU A 96 -21.00 8.80 -14.75
N ILE A 97 -20.65 7.73 -14.05
CA ILE A 97 -21.18 6.39 -14.30
C ILE A 97 -22.14 6.08 -13.16
N PRO A 98 -23.44 5.81 -13.44
CA PRO A 98 -24.40 5.51 -12.39
C PRO A 98 -24.15 4.12 -11.81
N GLY A 99 -24.48 3.95 -10.53
CA GLY A 99 -24.34 2.68 -9.83
C GLY A 99 -25.37 1.65 -10.28
N SER A 100 -25.04 0.37 -10.16
CA SER A 100 -25.95 -0.73 -10.47
C SER A 100 -26.92 -1.06 -9.33
N ASP A 101 -26.65 -0.59 -8.11
CA ASP A 101 -27.41 -0.97 -6.92
C ASP A 101 -28.24 0.22 -6.39
N PRO A 102 -29.58 0.14 -6.49
CA PRO A 102 -30.47 1.19 -5.98
C PRO A 102 -30.27 1.51 -4.50
N ALA A 103 -29.84 0.54 -3.68
CA ALA A 103 -29.70 0.69 -2.23
C ALA A 103 -28.55 1.64 -1.82
N VAL A 104 -27.58 1.86 -2.70
CA VAL A 104 -26.43 2.76 -2.48
C VAL A 104 -26.28 3.77 -3.61
N SER A 105 -27.38 4.05 -4.33
CA SER A 105 -27.38 4.94 -5.50
C SER A 105 -27.22 6.43 -5.16
N ASP A 106 -27.40 6.78 -3.89
CA ASP A 106 -27.13 8.09 -3.29
C ASP A 106 -25.73 8.19 -2.66
N GLU A 107 -24.94 7.12 -2.64
CA GLU A 107 -23.56 7.11 -2.17
C GLU A 107 -22.59 7.32 -3.34
N LEU A 108 -21.91 8.46 -3.39
CA LEU A 108 -21.04 8.84 -4.49
C LEU A 108 -19.56 8.58 -4.17
N VAL A 109 -18.89 7.85 -5.07
CA VAL A 109 -17.44 7.72 -5.08
C VAL A 109 -16.88 8.70 -6.11
N VAL A 110 -15.78 9.40 -5.78
CA VAL A 110 -15.15 10.39 -6.68
C VAL A 110 -13.76 9.94 -7.09
N LEU A 111 -13.44 10.00 -8.37
CA LEU A 111 -12.07 9.94 -8.91
C LEU A 111 -11.72 11.30 -9.48
N GLY A 112 -10.66 11.93 -8.95
CA GLY A 112 -10.25 13.30 -9.27
C GLY A 112 -8.86 13.40 -9.88
N ALA A 113 -8.64 14.40 -10.72
CA ALA A 113 -7.32 14.90 -11.14
C ALA A 113 -7.48 16.34 -11.63
N HIS A 114 -6.58 17.26 -11.30
CA HIS A 114 -6.65 18.60 -11.91
C HIS A 114 -6.10 18.60 -13.33
N TYR A 115 -6.69 19.41 -14.19
CA TYR A 115 -6.28 19.51 -15.59
C TYR A 115 -5.62 20.85 -15.93
N ASP A 116 -5.73 21.84 -15.05
CA ASP A 116 -4.98 23.08 -15.18
C ASP A 116 -3.51 22.90 -14.82
N HIS A 117 -2.69 23.86 -15.25
CA HIS A 117 -1.31 24.00 -14.80
C HIS A 117 -0.94 25.50 -14.73
N VAL A 118 0.34 25.87 -14.59
CA VAL A 118 0.77 27.25 -14.29
C VAL A 118 0.90 28.18 -15.51
N GLY A 119 0.53 27.74 -16.71
CA GLY A 119 0.54 28.57 -17.92
C GLY A 119 1.95 29.00 -18.35
N TYR A 120 2.19 30.31 -18.39
CA TYR A 120 3.51 30.87 -18.69
C TYR A 120 4.42 31.00 -17.47
N GLY A 121 3.93 30.59 -16.29
CA GLY A 121 4.61 30.76 -15.02
C GLY A 121 4.72 32.22 -14.57
N THR A 122 4.75 32.41 -13.25
CA THR A 122 4.95 33.70 -12.59
C THR A 122 6.08 33.60 -11.58
N SER A 123 6.48 34.71 -10.98
CA SER A 123 7.46 34.69 -9.89
C SER A 123 6.98 33.95 -8.63
N GLN A 124 5.69 33.56 -8.55
CA GLN A 124 5.10 32.89 -7.40
C GLN A 124 4.96 31.37 -7.59
N ASN A 125 4.81 30.92 -8.84
CA ASN A 125 4.46 29.52 -9.17
C ASN A 125 5.36 28.91 -10.27
N SER A 126 6.44 29.59 -10.68
CA SER A 126 7.47 28.98 -11.52
C SER A 126 8.72 28.75 -10.69
N PHE A 127 9.24 27.52 -10.72
CA PHE A 127 10.58 27.21 -10.23
C PHE A 127 11.66 27.37 -11.32
N GLY A 128 11.26 27.61 -12.57
CA GLY A 128 12.12 27.85 -13.72
C GLY A 128 12.08 29.30 -14.22
N PRO A 129 12.45 29.53 -15.50
CA PRO A 129 12.24 30.82 -16.15
C PRO A 129 10.74 31.13 -16.31
N THR A 130 10.37 32.38 -16.07
CA THR A 130 9.01 32.88 -16.32
C THR A 130 8.83 33.34 -17.78
N GLY A 131 7.59 33.34 -18.26
CA GLY A 131 7.25 33.74 -19.63
C GLY A 131 7.43 32.64 -20.69
N LEU A 132 7.85 31.45 -20.27
CA LEU A 132 7.89 30.24 -21.09
C LEU A 132 6.68 29.36 -20.77
N ILE A 133 6.23 28.58 -21.74
CA ILE A 133 5.10 27.64 -21.55
C ILE A 133 5.53 26.56 -20.56
N HIS A 134 4.71 26.32 -19.54
CA HIS A 134 4.84 25.22 -18.60
C HIS A 134 3.86 24.14 -19.02
N ASN A 135 4.35 23.11 -19.71
CA ASN A 135 3.47 22.10 -20.30
C ASN A 135 2.88 21.14 -19.26
N GLY A 136 3.49 20.96 -18.09
CA GLY A 136 2.87 20.19 -17.01
C GLY A 136 2.56 18.75 -17.43
N ALA A 137 3.54 18.08 -18.06
CA ALA A 137 3.34 16.73 -18.55
C ALA A 137 3.13 15.74 -17.41
N ASP A 138 3.91 15.83 -16.34
CA ASP A 138 3.64 15.07 -15.12
C ASP A 138 2.58 15.77 -14.28
N ASP A 139 2.67 17.10 -14.16
CA ASP A 139 1.83 17.95 -13.32
C ASP A 139 0.82 18.81 -14.14
N ASN A 140 -0.41 18.37 -14.38
CA ASN A 140 -0.96 17.07 -14.02
C ASN A 140 -1.63 16.37 -15.22
N ALA A 141 -1.04 16.54 -16.42
CA ALA A 141 -1.50 15.81 -17.60
C ALA A 141 -1.42 14.28 -17.39
N SER A 142 -0.48 13.80 -16.58
CA SER A 142 -0.36 12.38 -16.23
C SER A 142 -1.52 11.84 -15.39
N GLY A 143 -1.97 12.58 -14.36
CA GLY A 143 -3.13 12.22 -13.53
C GLY A 143 -4.42 12.26 -14.32
N VAL A 144 -4.59 13.27 -15.18
CA VAL A 144 -5.72 13.34 -16.12
C VAL A 144 -5.71 12.13 -17.05
N ALA A 145 -4.58 11.78 -17.66
CA ALA A 145 -4.47 10.61 -18.53
C ALA A 145 -4.86 9.32 -17.78
N GLY A 146 -4.35 9.10 -16.57
CA GLY A 146 -4.73 7.93 -15.76
C GLY A 146 -6.22 7.90 -15.42
N LEU A 147 -6.83 9.05 -15.12
CA LEU A 147 -8.27 9.15 -14.87
C LEU A 147 -9.08 8.77 -16.13
N LEU A 148 -8.69 9.25 -17.30
CA LEU A 148 -9.37 8.94 -18.57
C LEU A 148 -9.31 7.45 -18.91
N GLU A 149 -8.15 6.81 -18.72
CA GLU A 149 -8.01 5.36 -18.92
C GLU A 149 -8.91 4.57 -17.97
N VAL A 150 -8.95 4.96 -16.68
CA VAL A 150 -9.81 4.29 -15.69
C VAL A 150 -11.29 4.49 -16.02
N ALA A 151 -11.67 5.69 -16.47
CA ALA A 151 -13.05 5.98 -16.86
C ALA A 151 -13.50 5.12 -18.06
N GLU A 152 -12.64 4.97 -19.06
CA GLU A 152 -12.92 4.10 -20.21
C GLU A 152 -12.99 2.62 -19.79
N ALA A 153 -12.05 2.16 -18.97
CA ALA A 153 -12.06 0.77 -18.50
C ALA A 153 -13.34 0.44 -17.71
N ILE A 154 -13.80 1.35 -16.84
CA ILE A 154 -15.05 1.16 -16.08
C ILE A 154 -16.27 1.20 -17.01
N SER A 155 -16.27 2.03 -18.06
CA SER A 155 -17.39 2.09 -19.01
C SER A 155 -17.55 0.81 -19.85
N LYS A 156 -16.46 0.03 -20.00
CA LYS A 156 -16.43 -1.28 -20.67
C LYS A 156 -16.90 -2.44 -19.80
N LEU A 157 -17.10 -2.25 -18.49
CA LEU A 157 -17.66 -3.27 -17.62
C LEU A 157 -19.11 -3.60 -18.04
N SER A 158 -19.41 -4.88 -18.20
CA SER A 158 -20.75 -5.38 -18.43
C SER A 158 -21.67 -5.17 -17.21
N ARG A 159 -21.11 -5.25 -16.00
CA ARG A 159 -21.77 -4.88 -14.75
C ARG A 159 -21.10 -3.64 -14.15
N ARG A 160 -21.85 -2.53 -14.13
CA ARG A 160 -21.45 -1.30 -13.45
C ARG A 160 -21.18 -1.56 -11.96
N PRO A 161 -20.26 -0.83 -11.32
CA PRO A 161 -20.09 -0.87 -9.88
C PRO A 161 -21.39 -0.56 -9.13
N ARG A 162 -21.52 -1.03 -7.88
CA ARG A 162 -22.74 -0.84 -7.08
C ARG A 162 -23.05 0.63 -6.85
N ARG A 163 -22.04 1.40 -6.43
CA ARG A 163 -22.13 2.85 -6.22
C ARG A 163 -21.85 3.63 -7.51
N PRO A 164 -22.53 4.77 -7.73
CA PRO A 164 -22.12 5.69 -8.78
C PRO A 164 -20.69 6.19 -8.56
N ILE A 165 -19.96 6.38 -9.67
CA ILE A 165 -18.61 6.96 -9.68
C ILE A 165 -18.64 8.25 -10.48
N LEU A 166 -18.24 9.35 -9.83
CA LEU A 166 -18.00 10.64 -10.46
C LEU A 166 -16.53 10.75 -10.87
N PHE A 167 -16.28 11.02 -12.14
CA PHE A 167 -14.98 11.42 -12.66
C PHE A 167 -14.94 12.94 -12.71
N ALA A 168 -14.00 13.54 -11.99
CA ALA A 168 -13.91 14.96 -11.84
C ALA A 168 -12.53 15.48 -12.25
N LEU A 169 -12.51 16.33 -13.27
CA LEU A 169 -11.32 17.03 -13.72
C LEU A 169 -11.38 18.46 -13.17
N TRP A 170 -10.51 18.76 -12.22
CA TRP A 170 -10.50 20.01 -11.47
C TRP A 170 -9.79 21.13 -12.24
N ASP A 171 -10.33 22.34 -12.15
CA ASP A 171 -9.69 23.56 -12.67
C ASP A 171 -9.28 24.45 -11.48
N GLY A 172 -8.23 25.24 -11.65
CA GLY A 172 -7.71 26.14 -10.63
C GLY A 172 -7.11 25.46 -9.40
N GLU A 173 -6.56 24.26 -9.54
CA GLU A 173 -5.77 23.60 -8.49
C GLU A 173 -4.57 24.48 -8.12
N GLU A 174 -3.84 24.92 -9.15
CA GLU A 174 -2.61 25.73 -9.05
C GLU A 174 -2.86 27.15 -8.51
N LYS A 175 -4.14 27.51 -8.37
CA LYS A 175 -4.63 28.78 -7.84
C LYS A 175 -5.21 28.62 -6.42
N GLY A 176 -4.97 27.47 -5.78
CA GLY A 176 -5.39 27.16 -4.41
C GLY A 176 -6.60 26.23 -4.34
N LEU A 177 -6.60 25.14 -5.11
CA LEU A 177 -7.62 24.08 -5.09
C LEU A 177 -9.04 24.59 -5.39
N LEU A 178 -9.16 25.63 -6.21
CA LEU A 178 -10.40 26.40 -6.34
C LEU A 178 -11.56 25.55 -6.87
N GLY A 179 -11.27 24.64 -7.80
CA GLY A 179 -12.26 23.75 -8.41
C GLY A 179 -12.84 22.72 -7.47
N SER A 180 -12.00 21.98 -6.74
CA SER A 180 -12.46 20.96 -5.79
C SER A 180 -13.20 21.58 -4.61
N TYR A 181 -12.75 22.73 -4.09
CA TYR A 181 -13.51 23.49 -3.08
C TYR A 181 -14.83 24.02 -3.63
N HIS A 182 -14.87 24.48 -4.89
CA HIS A 182 -16.11 24.95 -5.49
C HIS A 182 -17.14 23.82 -5.58
N PHE A 183 -16.74 22.66 -6.11
CA PHE A 183 -17.61 21.49 -6.26
C PHE A 183 -18.19 21.03 -4.92
N LEU A 184 -17.35 20.89 -3.89
CA LEU A 184 -17.79 20.44 -2.56
C LEU A 184 -18.73 21.43 -1.87
N ARG A 185 -18.60 22.74 -2.15
CA ARG A 185 -19.49 23.77 -1.61
C ARG A 185 -20.80 23.89 -2.38
N LEU A 186 -20.76 23.69 -3.69
CA LEU A 186 -21.88 23.92 -4.60
C LEU A 186 -22.04 22.70 -5.53
N PRO A 187 -22.74 21.64 -5.08
CA PRO A 187 -23.03 20.48 -5.91
C PRO A 187 -23.86 20.83 -7.15
N THR A 188 -23.65 20.10 -8.24
CA THR A 188 -24.46 20.21 -9.46
C THR A 188 -25.81 19.51 -9.29
N ALA A 189 -26.73 19.69 -10.24
CA ALA A 189 -28.01 18.97 -10.23
C ALA A 189 -27.83 17.43 -10.25
N ALA A 190 -26.77 16.93 -10.91
CA ALA A 190 -26.47 15.49 -10.99
C ALA A 190 -25.93 14.89 -9.67
N THR A 191 -25.36 15.73 -8.81
CA THR A 191 -24.71 15.31 -7.55
C THR A 191 -25.46 15.78 -6.31
N THR A 192 -26.40 16.71 -6.46
CA THR A 192 -27.30 17.16 -5.38
C THR A 192 -28.07 15.98 -4.79
N GLY A 193 -28.07 15.88 -3.46
CA GLY A 193 -28.72 14.79 -2.73
C GLY A 193 -27.90 13.50 -2.63
N LYS A 194 -26.73 13.42 -3.29
CA LYS A 194 -25.78 12.31 -3.09
C LYS A 194 -24.80 12.64 -1.97
N LYS A 195 -24.50 11.66 -1.13
CA LYS A 195 -23.46 11.73 -0.12
C LYS A 195 -22.15 11.23 -0.72
N ILE A 196 -21.13 12.09 -0.77
CA ILE A 196 -19.80 11.64 -1.17
C ILE A 196 -19.22 10.79 -0.04
N VAL A 197 -18.97 9.51 -0.32
CA VAL A 197 -18.52 8.53 0.66
C VAL A 197 -17.02 8.27 0.59
N PHE A 198 -16.40 8.54 -0.56
CA PHE A 198 -14.96 8.35 -0.77
C PHE A 198 -14.48 9.18 -1.96
N SER A 199 -13.21 9.62 -1.93
CA SER A 199 -12.52 10.26 -3.05
C SER A 199 -11.13 9.68 -3.27
N LEU A 200 -10.72 9.45 -4.52
CA LEU A 200 -9.34 9.15 -4.89
C LEU A 200 -8.84 10.25 -5.84
N ASN A 201 -7.72 10.90 -5.50
CA ASN A 201 -7.09 11.90 -6.33
C ASN A 201 -5.84 11.34 -7.02
N LEU A 202 -5.66 11.65 -8.30
CA LEU A 202 -4.44 11.36 -9.06
C LEU A 202 -3.70 12.66 -9.29
N ASP A 203 -2.45 12.69 -8.86
CA ASP A 203 -1.59 13.83 -9.04
C ASP A 203 -0.16 13.38 -9.32
N MET A 204 0.44 13.83 -10.42
CA MET A 204 1.79 13.48 -10.84
C MET A 204 2.05 11.96 -10.79
N ILE A 205 1.37 11.19 -11.64
CA ILE A 205 1.50 9.73 -11.71
C ILE A 205 2.36 9.22 -12.87
N GLY A 206 2.96 10.13 -13.65
CA GLY A 206 3.75 9.84 -14.84
C GLY A 206 5.23 9.62 -14.57
N ARG A 207 5.76 9.94 -13.38
CA ARG A 207 7.19 9.85 -13.05
C ARG A 207 7.52 8.73 -12.06
N LEU A 208 6.88 7.56 -12.22
CA LEU A 208 7.14 6.37 -11.40
C LEU A 208 8.62 5.96 -11.46
N ARG A 209 9.28 5.89 -10.30
CA ARG A 209 10.69 5.51 -10.15
C ARG A 209 10.82 4.36 -9.16
N ASN A 210 11.62 3.35 -9.50
CA ASN A 210 11.87 2.18 -8.64
C ASN A 210 10.59 1.48 -8.18
N ASP A 211 9.55 1.44 -9.02
CA ASP A 211 8.20 0.96 -8.69
C ASP A 211 7.52 1.64 -7.49
N ARG A 212 8.06 2.76 -7.00
CA ARG A 212 7.61 3.42 -5.77
C ARG A 212 6.45 4.38 -6.05
N LEU A 213 5.30 4.10 -5.45
CA LEU A 213 4.11 4.95 -5.46
C LEU A 213 3.82 5.46 -4.05
N GLU A 214 3.65 6.78 -3.90
CA GLU A 214 3.24 7.41 -2.65
C GLU A 214 1.71 7.38 -2.55
N ILE A 215 1.23 6.97 -1.37
CA ILE A 215 -0.18 6.88 -1.04
C ILE A 215 -0.44 7.80 0.15
N TYR A 216 -1.04 8.95 -0.13
CA TYR A 216 -1.48 9.88 0.90
C TYR A 216 -2.90 9.54 1.34
N GLY A 217 -3.27 9.97 2.55
CA GLY A 217 -4.65 9.86 3.02
C GLY A 217 -5.09 8.44 3.41
N ALA A 218 -4.22 7.43 3.40
CA ALA A 218 -4.56 6.06 3.82
C ALA A 218 -5.02 5.95 5.29
N ARG A 219 -4.85 7.04 6.05
CA ARG A 219 -5.30 7.19 7.42
C ARG A 219 -6.59 8.02 7.55
N THR A 220 -7.21 8.46 6.45
CA THR A 220 -8.47 9.21 6.50
C THR A 220 -9.67 8.34 6.85
N ALA A 221 -9.57 7.02 6.74
CA ALA A 221 -10.55 6.06 7.22
C ALA A 221 -9.86 4.74 7.62
N GLU A 222 -10.56 3.86 8.32
CA GLU A 222 -10.02 2.56 8.73
C GLU A 222 -9.89 1.60 7.54
N GLY A 223 -8.82 0.82 7.50
CA GLY A 223 -8.63 -0.28 6.54
C GLY A 223 -8.25 0.13 5.12
N LEU A 224 -8.03 1.43 4.84
CA LEU A 224 -7.66 1.87 3.49
C LEU A 224 -6.29 1.33 3.06
N ARG A 225 -5.33 1.17 3.98
CA ARG A 225 -4.03 0.55 3.63
C ARG A 225 -4.23 -0.89 3.18
N ALA A 226 -5.01 -1.66 3.94
CA ALA A 226 -5.31 -3.06 3.59
C ALA A 226 -6.03 -3.17 2.24
N LEU A 227 -7.00 -2.27 1.97
CA LEU A 227 -7.73 -2.21 0.71
C LEU A 227 -6.78 -1.98 -0.48
N VAL A 228 -5.96 -0.94 -0.44
CA VAL A 228 -5.04 -0.62 -1.54
C VAL A 228 -3.97 -1.71 -1.72
N SER A 229 -3.49 -2.28 -0.61
CA SER A 229 -2.51 -3.38 -0.66
C SER A 229 -3.10 -4.64 -1.31
N LYS A 230 -4.37 -4.93 -1.07
CA LYS A 230 -5.10 -6.02 -1.75
C LYS A 230 -5.25 -5.73 -3.24
N ALA A 231 -5.66 -4.53 -3.61
CA ALA A 231 -5.76 -4.10 -5.02
C ALA A 231 -4.41 -4.15 -5.76
N ASN A 232 -3.30 -3.96 -5.03
CA ASN A 232 -1.95 -3.97 -5.58
C ASN A 232 -1.35 -5.37 -5.83
N GLU A 233 -2.03 -6.46 -5.48
CA GLU A 233 -1.51 -7.83 -5.71
C GLU A 233 -1.12 -8.08 -7.17
N SER A 234 -1.94 -7.61 -8.12
CA SER A 234 -1.73 -7.79 -9.56
C SER A 234 -0.72 -6.80 -10.16
N HIS A 235 -0.45 -5.67 -9.50
CA HIS A 235 0.38 -4.57 -10.04
C HIS A 235 1.78 -4.52 -9.46
N ARG A 236 1.92 -5.09 -8.25
CA ARG A 236 3.18 -5.26 -7.53
C ARG A 236 3.97 -3.96 -7.40
N LEU A 237 3.31 -2.82 -7.23
CA LEU A 237 4.00 -1.56 -6.92
C LEU A 237 4.56 -1.61 -5.48
N LEU A 238 5.58 -0.80 -5.19
CA LEU A 238 6.05 -0.53 -3.83
C LEU A 238 5.27 0.67 -3.30
N LEU A 239 4.31 0.42 -2.43
CA LEU A 239 3.46 1.47 -1.86
C LEU A 239 4.11 2.07 -0.61
N VAL A 240 4.27 3.39 -0.62
CA VAL A 240 4.74 4.18 0.51
C VAL A 240 3.57 4.99 1.04
N PHE A 241 3.06 4.57 2.19
CA PHE A 241 1.92 5.22 2.83
C PHE A 241 2.42 6.41 3.65
N ASP A 242 2.20 7.62 3.16
CA ASP A 242 2.56 8.85 3.86
C ASP A 242 1.46 9.21 4.88
N TRP A 243 1.88 9.47 6.11
CA TRP A 243 0.99 9.83 7.21
C TRP A 243 0.84 11.33 7.37
N LYS A 244 1.73 12.11 6.77
CA LYS A 244 1.62 13.55 6.70
C LYS A 244 0.62 13.89 5.61
N ILE A 245 -0.30 14.78 5.94
CA ILE A 245 -1.26 15.36 5.00
C ILE A 245 -0.93 16.84 4.93
N ASP A 246 -0.57 17.30 3.74
CA ASP A 246 -0.37 18.70 3.42
C ASP A 246 -1.54 19.21 2.55
N ASN A 247 -1.67 20.53 2.43
CA ASN A 247 -2.64 21.16 1.53
C ASN A 247 -1.97 21.42 0.17
N ASP A 248 -1.55 20.35 -0.48
CA ASP A 248 -0.70 20.36 -1.68
C ASP A 248 -1.35 19.76 -2.92
N SER A 249 -2.62 19.32 -2.83
CA SER A 249 -3.44 18.89 -3.97
C SER A 249 -4.92 18.73 -3.57
N ASP A 250 -5.80 18.47 -4.54
CA ASP A 250 -7.27 18.46 -4.40
C ASP A 250 -7.82 17.47 -3.37
N HIS A 251 -7.08 16.42 -3.02
CA HIS A 251 -7.44 15.51 -1.93
C HIS A 251 -7.67 16.26 -0.60
N TYR A 252 -6.96 17.37 -0.38
CA TYR A 252 -7.13 18.16 0.85
C TYR A 252 -8.52 18.79 0.97
N ALA A 253 -9.16 19.19 -0.14
CA ALA A 253 -10.52 19.71 -0.12
C ALA A 253 -11.53 18.68 0.45
N PHE A 254 -11.34 17.39 0.13
CA PHE A 254 -12.14 16.28 0.68
C PHE A 254 -11.86 16.06 2.17
N ILE A 255 -10.60 16.17 2.60
CA ILE A 255 -10.19 16.07 4.01
C ILE A 255 -10.83 17.20 4.84
N THR A 256 -10.85 18.43 4.33
CA THR A 256 -11.53 19.54 5.01
C THR A 256 -13.04 19.33 5.13
N SER A 257 -13.63 18.68 4.12
CA SER A 257 -15.04 18.28 4.10
C SER A 257 -15.34 16.99 4.88
N LYS A 258 -14.34 16.42 5.57
CA LYS A 258 -14.46 15.17 6.36
C LYS A 258 -14.92 13.98 5.52
N ILE A 259 -14.40 13.87 4.30
CA ILE A 259 -14.63 12.76 3.38
C ILE A 259 -13.36 11.89 3.36
N PRO A 260 -13.47 10.56 3.53
CA PRO A 260 -12.35 9.65 3.32
C PRO A 260 -11.72 9.82 1.94
N THR A 261 -10.41 9.93 1.87
CA THR A 261 -9.72 10.12 0.59
C THR A 261 -8.33 9.50 0.54
N LEU A 262 -7.92 9.12 -0.67
CA LEU A 262 -6.55 8.78 -1.02
C LEU A 262 -6.03 9.73 -2.09
N MET A 263 -4.71 9.92 -2.13
CA MET A 263 -4.03 10.45 -3.32
C MET A 263 -2.89 9.52 -3.73
N PHE A 264 -2.79 9.25 -5.03
CA PHE A 264 -1.68 8.53 -5.64
C PHE A 264 -0.74 9.52 -6.32
N HIS A 265 0.55 9.42 -6.01
CA HIS A 265 1.56 10.37 -6.45
C HIS A 265 2.93 9.70 -6.62
N THR A 266 3.71 10.08 -7.63
CA THR A 266 5.01 9.45 -7.92
C THR A 266 6.21 10.18 -7.34
N GLY A 267 5.95 11.19 -6.52
CA GLY A 267 6.93 12.02 -5.83
C GLY A 267 7.40 13.19 -6.69
N LEU A 268 7.76 14.28 -6.02
CA LEU A 268 8.28 15.48 -6.69
C LEU A 268 9.56 15.18 -7.48
N HIS A 269 9.84 16.01 -8.48
CA HIS A 269 11.05 15.95 -9.28
C HIS A 269 11.55 17.35 -9.63
N GLU A 270 12.77 17.43 -10.15
CA GLU A 270 13.45 18.70 -10.40
C GLU A 270 12.76 19.59 -11.45
N GLN A 271 11.92 19.01 -12.32
CA GLN A 271 11.13 19.72 -13.34
C GLN A 271 9.76 20.24 -12.85
N TYR A 272 9.34 19.91 -11.61
CA TYR A 272 8.09 20.40 -11.05
C TYR A 272 7.98 21.93 -11.17
N HIS A 273 6.85 22.42 -11.68
CA HIS A 273 6.60 23.86 -11.96
C HIS A 273 7.69 24.53 -12.81
N ARG A 274 8.24 23.81 -13.79
CA ARG A 274 9.20 24.37 -14.77
C ARG A 274 8.72 24.14 -16.20
N PRO A 275 9.17 24.97 -17.17
CA PRO A 275 8.91 24.74 -18.59
C PRO A 275 9.38 23.37 -19.11
N SER A 276 10.34 22.77 -18.41
CA SER A 276 10.91 21.46 -18.76
C SER A 276 10.08 20.26 -18.27
N ASP A 277 8.96 20.45 -17.57
CA ASP A 277 8.05 19.33 -17.28
C ASP A 277 7.29 18.92 -18.54
N ASP A 278 7.88 17.97 -19.28
CA ASP A 278 7.51 17.67 -20.65
C ASP A 278 7.49 16.15 -20.93
N VAL A 279 6.75 15.77 -21.97
CA VAL A 279 6.25 14.41 -22.26
C VAL A 279 7.35 13.36 -22.36
N HIS A 280 8.54 13.73 -22.86
CA HIS A 280 9.67 12.84 -23.05
C HIS A 280 10.31 12.35 -21.73
N LEU A 281 9.95 12.96 -20.60
CA LEU A 281 10.42 12.59 -19.27
C LEU A 281 9.53 11.54 -18.59
N LEU A 282 8.36 11.25 -19.13
CA LEU A 282 7.41 10.36 -18.48
C LEU A 282 7.79 8.89 -18.59
N ASN A 283 7.48 8.15 -17.54
CA ASN A 283 7.47 6.70 -17.50
C ASN A 283 6.05 6.20 -17.82
N HIS A 284 5.77 5.98 -19.11
CA HIS A 284 4.44 5.58 -19.57
C HIS A 284 3.99 4.19 -19.04
N ASP A 285 4.92 3.24 -18.92
CA ASP A 285 4.64 1.93 -18.32
C ASP A 285 4.30 2.07 -16.83
N GLY A 286 4.97 2.99 -16.14
CA GLY A 286 4.68 3.34 -14.76
C GLY A 286 3.29 3.95 -14.59
N LEU A 287 2.97 4.97 -15.38
CA LEU A 287 1.65 5.61 -15.39
C LEU A 287 0.53 4.58 -15.60
N HIS A 288 0.68 3.74 -16.61
CA HIS A 288 -0.25 2.65 -16.93
C HIS A 288 -0.46 1.70 -15.74
N ARG A 289 0.61 1.29 -15.05
CA ARG A 289 0.49 0.45 -13.84
C ARG A 289 -0.22 1.15 -12.69
N VAL A 290 0.02 2.45 -12.51
CA VAL A 290 -0.70 3.25 -11.50
C VAL A 290 -2.18 3.36 -11.86
N ALA A 291 -2.53 3.61 -13.12
CA ALA A 291 -3.92 3.64 -13.59
C ALA A 291 -4.65 2.30 -13.35
N LYS A 292 -3.99 1.17 -13.57
CA LYS A 292 -4.56 -0.16 -13.25
C LYS A 292 -4.79 -0.37 -11.76
N LEU A 293 -3.87 0.07 -10.90
CA LEU A 293 -4.08 0.07 -9.46
C LEU A 293 -5.25 0.98 -9.05
N THR A 294 -5.38 2.15 -9.69
CA THR A 294 -6.50 3.07 -9.47
C THR A 294 -7.83 2.43 -9.83
N PHE A 295 -7.91 1.76 -10.99
CA PHE A 295 -9.09 1.00 -11.41
C PHE A 295 -9.50 -0.02 -10.34
N ASP A 296 -8.58 -0.86 -9.89
CA ASP A 296 -8.89 -1.89 -8.89
C ASP A 296 -9.26 -1.29 -7.54
N THR A 297 -8.62 -0.19 -7.15
CA THR A 297 -8.91 0.50 -5.88
C THR A 297 -10.32 1.12 -5.91
N ILE A 298 -10.64 1.89 -6.95
CA ILE A 298 -11.91 2.63 -7.03
C ILE A 298 -13.10 1.69 -7.23
N THR A 299 -12.95 0.63 -8.03
CA THR A 299 -13.99 -0.38 -8.21
C THR A 299 -14.20 -1.21 -6.94
N SER A 300 -13.13 -1.57 -6.22
CA SER A 300 -13.23 -2.25 -4.93
C SER A 300 -14.01 -1.42 -3.91
N VAL A 301 -13.73 -0.12 -3.81
CA VAL A 301 -14.48 0.81 -2.94
C VAL A 301 -15.95 0.90 -3.38
N ALA A 302 -16.20 1.10 -4.68
CA ALA A 302 -17.56 1.25 -5.21
C ALA A 302 -18.42 0.00 -4.99
N ASP A 303 -17.83 -1.20 -5.01
CA ASP A 303 -18.52 -2.48 -4.81
C ASP A 303 -18.58 -2.96 -3.35
N MET A 304 -17.97 -2.26 -2.39
CA MET A 304 -17.92 -2.70 -0.99
C MET A 304 -19.31 -3.01 -0.40
N PRO A 305 -19.49 -4.16 0.28
CA PRO A 305 -20.79 -4.61 0.77
C PRO A 305 -21.30 -3.95 2.04
N SER A 306 -20.41 -3.47 2.90
CA SER A 306 -20.73 -2.76 4.13
C SER A 306 -20.79 -1.24 3.90
N ASP A 307 -21.22 -0.51 4.93
CA ASP A 307 -20.94 0.93 5.02
C ASP A 307 -19.44 1.14 4.85
N LEU A 308 -19.07 2.08 3.97
CA LEU A 308 -17.68 2.48 3.81
C LEU A 308 -17.15 3.04 5.15
N PRO A 309 -15.86 2.80 5.45
CA PRO A 309 -15.28 3.30 6.69
C PRO A 309 -15.42 4.82 6.74
N THR A 310 -15.85 5.32 7.90
CA THR A 310 -16.12 6.76 8.08
C THR A 310 -14.83 7.56 8.22
N TYR A 311 -14.90 8.85 7.93
CA TYR A 311 -13.75 9.73 8.05
C TYR A 311 -13.22 9.77 9.48
N ARG A 312 -11.91 9.61 9.64
CA ARG A 312 -11.20 9.64 10.91
C ARG A 312 -10.53 11.00 11.12
N PRO A 313 -11.03 11.86 12.04
CA PRO A 313 -10.45 13.18 12.28
C PRO A 313 -8.98 13.16 12.71
N ALA A 314 -8.54 12.09 13.37
CA ALA A 314 -7.16 11.91 13.81
C ALA A 314 -6.14 11.94 12.65
N ALA A 315 -6.57 11.62 11.41
CA ALA A 315 -5.71 11.68 10.23
C ALA A 315 -5.02 13.05 10.08
N ARG A 316 -5.71 14.14 10.44
CA ARG A 316 -5.19 15.52 10.29
C ARG A 316 -4.05 15.87 11.23
N SER A 317 -3.86 15.13 12.31
CA SER A 317 -2.80 15.36 13.28
C SER A 317 -1.76 14.24 13.31
N GLU A 318 -1.99 13.15 12.57
CA GLU A 318 -1.02 12.09 12.37
C GLU A 318 0.13 12.57 11.46
N SER A 319 1.31 12.01 11.66
CA SER A 319 2.54 12.39 10.95
C SER A 319 3.54 11.24 10.95
N HIS A 320 4.67 11.45 10.27
CA HIS A 320 5.82 10.55 10.32
C HIS A 320 6.35 10.28 11.75
N VAL A 321 6.11 11.18 12.73
CA VAL A 321 6.47 10.92 14.13
C VAL A 321 5.56 9.84 14.71
N ASN A 322 4.25 9.95 14.48
CA ASN A 322 3.28 8.93 14.92
C ASN A 322 3.59 7.58 14.27
N GLN A 323 3.92 7.57 12.97
CA GLN A 323 4.30 6.36 12.26
C GLN A 323 5.55 5.72 12.88
N ARG A 324 6.64 6.48 13.03
CA ARG A 324 7.87 5.98 13.65
C ARG A 324 7.62 5.44 15.05
N ASN A 325 6.81 6.12 15.86
CA ASN A 325 6.48 5.64 17.20
C ASN A 325 5.69 4.33 17.14
N LEU A 326 4.73 4.20 16.23
CA LEU A 326 3.93 2.99 16.05
C LEU A 326 4.77 1.82 15.51
N GLU A 327 5.75 2.07 14.66
CA GLU A 327 6.62 1.05 14.06
C GLU A 327 7.89 0.79 14.92
N SER A 328 8.12 1.61 15.96
CA SER A 328 9.34 1.52 16.77
C SER A 328 9.49 0.15 17.41
N PRO A 329 10.66 -0.49 17.26
CA PRO A 329 10.89 -1.80 17.85
C PRO A 329 10.82 -1.72 19.37
N ILE A 330 10.26 -2.75 19.99
CA ILE A 330 10.38 -2.95 21.44
C ILE A 330 11.71 -3.64 21.75
N PRO A 331 12.24 -3.50 22.98
CA PRO A 331 13.51 -4.12 23.36
C PRO A 331 13.57 -5.61 23.02
N GLN A 332 14.73 -6.02 22.50
CA GLN A 332 15.05 -7.43 22.27
C GLN A 332 15.06 -8.18 23.60
N LEU A 333 14.64 -9.44 23.57
CA LEU A 333 14.74 -10.29 24.75
C LEU A 333 16.23 -10.57 25.04
N PRO A 334 16.63 -10.65 26.32
CA PRO A 334 17.99 -11.06 26.66
C PRO A 334 18.33 -12.42 26.04
N LEU A 335 19.56 -12.58 25.57
CA LEU A 335 20.04 -13.85 25.02
C LEU A 335 19.86 -14.94 26.07
N ARG A 336 19.06 -15.98 25.79
CA ARG A 336 18.73 -17.00 26.79
C ARG A 336 19.92 -17.86 27.20
N LEU A 337 20.88 -18.04 26.28
CA LEU A 337 22.17 -18.71 26.54
C LEU A 337 23.27 -17.72 26.99
N GLY A 338 23.19 -16.44 26.60
CA GLY A 338 24.20 -15.43 26.96
C GLY A 338 25.51 -15.54 26.16
N VAL A 339 25.42 -15.90 24.87
CA VAL A 339 26.60 -16.06 23.98
C VAL A 339 26.50 -15.17 22.75
N GLY A 340 27.62 -14.57 22.37
CA GLY A 340 27.85 -14.04 21.03
C GLY A 340 28.63 -15.04 20.19
N TRP A 341 28.46 -14.97 18.87
CA TRP A 341 28.99 -15.96 17.94
C TRP A 341 30.01 -15.36 16.99
N VAL A 342 30.93 -16.18 16.49
CA VAL A 342 31.91 -15.74 15.49
C VAL A 342 31.18 -15.50 14.17
N SER A 343 31.34 -14.31 13.62
CA SER A 343 30.94 -13.99 12.25
C SER A 343 31.78 -14.83 11.27
N GLU A 344 31.21 -15.96 10.85
CA GLU A 344 31.70 -16.86 9.79
C GLU A 344 33.10 -17.49 9.99
N ASN A 345 33.15 -18.61 10.72
CA ASN A 345 34.21 -19.61 10.53
C ASN A 345 33.75 -20.65 9.49
N ILE A 346 34.10 -20.44 8.23
CA ILE A 346 33.86 -21.42 7.16
C ILE A 346 34.99 -22.45 7.20
N VAL A 347 34.71 -23.63 7.74
CA VAL A 347 35.61 -24.80 7.64
C VAL A 347 34.88 -25.85 6.80
N GLY A 348 35.40 -26.15 5.61
CA GLY A 348 34.80 -27.15 4.71
C GLY A 348 33.46 -26.73 4.08
N GLY A 349 33.15 -25.43 4.02
CA GLY A 349 31.95 -24.90 3.35
C GLY A 349 30.69 -24.74 4.24
N MET A 350 30.75 -25.08 5.53
CA MET A 350 29.66 -24.83 6.49
C MET A 350 30.15 -23.97 7.66
N ALA A 351 29.34 -22.98 8.07
CA ALA A 351 29.65 -22.10 9.20
C ALA A 351 29.40 -22.83 10.54
N GLN A 352 30.46 -23.21 11.24
CA GLN A 352 30.32 -23.92 12.53
C GLN A 352 29.87 -22.95 13.65
N PRO A 353 29.03 -23.41 14.60
CA PRO A 353 28.56 -22.58 15.72
C PRO A 353 29.66 -22.41 16.80
N VAL A 354 30.58 -21.47 16.55
CA VAL A 354 31.69 -21.16 17.46
C VAL A 354 31.35 -19.96 18.34
N ILE A 355 31.51 -20.11 19.65
CA ILE A 355 31.26 -19.05 20.63
C ILE A 355 32.36 -17.97 20.51
N ALA A 356 31.98 -16.73 20.16
CA ALA A 356 32.90 -15.59 20.13
C ALA A 356 33.02 -14.90 21.49
N SER A 357 31.90 -14.76 22.20
CA SER A 357 31.83 -14.03 23.45
C SER A 357 30.81 -14.66 24.40
N LEU A 358 31.02 -14.42 25.69
CA LEU A 358 30.15 -14.84 26.77
C LEU A 358 29.73 -13.60 27.54
N GLU A 359 28.44 -13.51 27.86
CA GLU A 359 27.93 -12.51 28.77
C GLU A 359 28.44 -12.80 30.19
N PRO A 360 29.09 -11.83 30.87
CA PRO A 360 29.53 -12.00 32.25
C PRO A 360 28.35 -12.35 33.17
N GLY A 361 28.49 -13.43 33.94
CA GLY A 361 27.44 -13.96 34.80
C GLY A 361 26.27 -14.59 34.04
N GLY A 362 26.34 -14.73 32.71
CA GLY A 362 25.29 -15.33 31.89
C GLY A 362 25.23 -16.87 31.99
N PRO A 363 24.11 -17.48 31.57
CA PRO A 363 23.90 -18.94 31.67
C PRO A 363 25.04 -19.80 31.13
N ALA A 364 25.52 -19.50 29.92
CA ALA A 364 26.63 -20.23 29.31
C ALA A 364 27.91 -20.17 30.13
N GLN A 365 28.28 -18.99 30.63
CA GLN A 365 29.49 -18.82 31.42
C GLN A 365 29.38 -19.55 32.76
N GLN A 366 28.23 -19.46 33.43
CA GLN A 366 27.99 -20.15 34.70
C GLN A 366 28.05 -21.67 34.56
N ALA A 367 27.58 -22.20 33.43
CA ALA A 367 27.66 -23.62 33.11
C ALA A 367 29.06 -24.08 32.66
N GLY A 368 29.99 -23.15 32.44
CA GLY A 368 31.39 -23.44 32.11
C GLY A 368 31.73 -23.45 30.62
N LEU A 369 30.84 -22.96 29.75
CA LEU A 369 31.18 -22.69 28.34
C LEU A 369 32.25 -21.59 28.27
N ARG A 370 33.10 -21.67 27.25
CA ARG A 370 34.23 -20.78 27.02
C ARG A 370 34.19 -20.20 25.61
N THR A 371 34.86 -19.05 25.43
CA THR A 371 35.09 -18.53 24.09
C THR A 371 35.91 -19.53 23.27
N LYS A 372 35.62 -19.61 21.97
CA LYS A 372 36.15 -20.59 21.00
C LYS A 372 35.67 -22.03 21.17
N ASP A 373 34.79 -22.33 22.13
CA ASP A 373 34.10 -23.62 22.11
C ASP A 373 33.20 -23.70 20.87
N THR A 374 33.22 -24.85 20.21
CA THR A 374 32.37 -25.16 19.06
C THR A 374 31.23 -26.06 19.51
N VAL A 375 29.98 -25.67 19.27
CA VAL A 375 28.80 -26.50 19.59
C VAL A 375 28.64 -27.59 18.53
N ILE A 376 28.83 -28.85 18.89
CA ILE A 376 28.68 -29.98 17.97
C ILE A 376 27.24 -30.50 17.96
N ALA A 377 26.62 -30.60 19.13
CA ALA A 377 25.26 -31.10 19.26
C ALA A 377 24.53 -30.48 20.46
N ILE A 378 23.20 -30.49 20.43
CA ILE A 378 22.33 -30.09 21.54
C ILE A 378 21.28 -31.16 21.74
N ASP A 379 21.18 -31.68 22.98
CA ASP A 379 20.30 -32.80 23.34
C ASP A 379 20.45 -33.99 22.37
N GLY A 380 21.69 -34.32 22.01
CA GLY A 380 22.03 -35.40 21.07
C GLY A 380 21.81 -35.07 19.60
N GLN A 381 21.25 -33.91 19.25
CA GLN A 381 21.06 -33.51 17.86
C GLN A 381 22.24 -32.71 17.32
N PRO A 382 22.87 -33.14 16.20
CA PRO A 382 23.98 -32.42 15.58
C PRO A 382 23.57 -31.01 15.13
N MET A 383 24.35 -30.00 15.53
CA MET A 383 24.16 -28.61 15.15
C MET A 383 25.10 -28.25 14.01
N LYS A 384 24.54 -27.93 12.85
CA LYS A 384 25.31 -27.64 11.63
C LYS A 384 25.62 -26.17 11.48
N SER A 385 24.88 -25.30 12.17
CA SER A 385 25.03 -23.85 12.09
C SER A 385 24.71 -23.16 13.40
N GLN A 386 25.21 -21.93 13.54
CA GLN A 386 24.83 -21.02 14.61
C GLN A 386 23.31 -20.80 14.67
N ASN A 387 22.64 -20.72 13.51
CA ASN A 387 21.21 -20.45 13.46
C ASN A 387 20.39 -21.59 14.08
N GLU A 388 20.83 -22.84 13.93
CA GLU A 388 20.21 -24.01 14.58
C GLU A 388 20.37 -23.94 16.11
N VAL A 389 21.55 -23.54 16.60
CA VAL A 389 21.78 -23.39 18.04
C VAL A 389 20.91 -22.28 18.63
N VAL A 390 20.91 -21.09 18.03
CA VAL A 390 20.11 -19.95 18.51
C VAL A 390 18.62 -20.32 18.54
N ALA A 391 18.15 -21.01 17.51
CA ALA A 391 16.78 -21.48 17.43
C ALA A 391 16.41 -22.49 18.52
N LYS A 392 17.25 -23.50 18.76
CA LYS A 392 17.04 -24.51 19.82
C LYS A 392 17.01 -23.84 21.19
N VAL A 393 17.91 -22.89 21.44
CA VAL A 393 17.95 -22.06 22.65
C VAL A 393 16.70 -21.19 22.81
N ALA A 394 16.19 -20.61 21.72
CA ALA A 394 15.03 -19.73 21.77
C ALA A 394 13.76 -20.46 22.24
N THR A 395 13.57 -21.72 21.83
CA THR A 395 12.34 -22.49 22.08
C THR A 395 12.42 -23.41 23.31
N ALA A 396 13.61 -23.78 23.78
CA ALA A 396 13.78 -24.72 24.88
C ALA A 396 13.17 -24.23 26.21
N ILE A 397 12.46 -25.09 26.94
CA ILE A 397 11.70 -24.64 28.11
C ILE A 397 12.62 -24.16 29.24
N ASP A 398 13.60 -24.98 29.62
CA ASP A 398 14.38 -24.75 30.85
C ASP A 398 15.87 -24.96 30.65
N SER A 399 16.31 -26.17 30.31
CA SER A 399 17.73 -26.49 30.12
C SER A 399 17.98 -27.26 28.83
N LEU A 400 19.22 -27.16 28.33
CA LEU A 400 19.73 -27.87 27.15
C LEU A 400 21.07 -28.53 27.50
N SER A 401 21.34 -29.69 26.91
CA SER A 401 22.63 -30.40 27.01
C SER A 401 23.47 -30.13 25.77
N PHE A 402 24.55 -29.38 25.91
CA PHE A 402 25.45 -29.00 24.83
C PHE A 402 26.64 -29.95 24.76
N GLU A 403 26.84 -30.59 23.62
CA GLU A 403 28.10 -31.23 23.27
C GLU A 403 28.99 -30.23 22.56
N ILE A 404 30.17 -29.97 23.12
CA ILE A 404 31.11 -28.98 22.62
C ILE A 404 32.48 -29.59 22.32
N LEU A 405 33.18 -28.99 21.36
CA LEU A 405 34.61 -29.18 21.13
C LEU A 405 35.35 -27.92 21.58
N SER A 406 36.16 -28.05 22.62
CA SER A 406 37.03 -26.98 23.07
C SER A 406 38.26 -26.84 22.17
N LEU A 407 38.94 -25.68 22.26
CA LEU A 407 40.12 -25.36 21.45
C LEU A 407 41.27 -26.37 21.61
N ASP A 408 41.37 -27.02 22.76
CA ASP A 408 42.37 -28.06 23.06
C ASP A 408 42.03 -29.43 22.43
N GLY A 409 40.93 -29.52 21.66
CA GLY A 409 40.44 -30.75 21.05
C GLY A 409 39.59 -31.62 21.98
N THR A 410 39.38 -31.20 23.23
CA THR A 410 38.56 -31.96 24.19
C THR A 410 37.08 -31.84 23.85
N ARG A 411 36.38 -32.97 23.81
CA ARG A 411 34.92 -33.01 23.76
C ARG A 411 34.33 -33.02 25.17
N ARG A 412 33.32 -32.18 25.41
CA ARG A 412 32.63 -32.10 26.70
C ARG A 412 31.13 -31.98 26.49
N THR A 413 30.37 -32.55 27.41
CA THR A 413 28.92 -32.35 27.47
C THR A 413 28.60 -31.48 28.68
N ILE A 414 27.91 -30.37 28.46
CA ILE A 414 27.60 -29.37 29.48
C ILE A 414 26.10 -29.11 29.47
N ARG A 415 25.44 -29.29 30.60
CA ARG A 415 24.05 -28.90 30.78
C ARG A 415 23.97 -27.43 31.17
N VAL A 416 23.19 -26.65 30.43
CA VAL A 416 22.99 -25.22 30.68
C VAL A 416 21.52 -24.96 30.99
N THR A 417 21.25 -24.37 32.14
CA THR A 417 19.91 -23.83 32.48
C THR A 417 19.78 -22.44 31.85
N LEU A 418 18.82 -22.29 30.93
CA LEU A 418 18.58 -21.06 30.18
C LEU A 418 17.83 -20.04 31.04
N ARG A 419 18.09 -18.75 30.78
CA ARG A 419 17.29 -17.68 31.41
C ARG A 419 16.07 -17.31 30.57
N GLY A 420 15.09 -16.69 31.22
CA GLY A 420 13.91 -16.12 30.57
C GLY A 420 12.96 -17.15 29.96
N THR A 421 11.85 -16.66 29.41
CA THR A 421 10.77 -17.49 28.88
C THR A 421 11.09 -17.96 27.46
N PRO A 422 10.81 -19.23 27.11
CA PRO A 422 10.89 -19.70 25.73
C PRO A 422 9.98 -18.89 24.80
N VAL A 423 10.46 -18.65 23.58
CA VAL A 423 9.68 -18.02 22.51
C VAL A 423 9.45 -19.02 21.40
N ARG A 424 8.20 -19.48 21.25
CA ARG A 424 7.81 -20.47 20.24
C ARG A 424 8.10 -19.96 18.82
N TRP A 425 7.50 -18.82 18.46
CA TRP A 425 7.64 -18.21 17.15
C TRP A 425 8.61 -17.03 17.09
N GLY A 426 8.83 -16.36 18.24
CA GLY A 426 9.80 -15.26 18.37
C GLY A 426 9.42 -13.96 17.66
N LEU A 427 8.13 -13.60 17.68
CA LEU A 427 7.67 -12.28 17.27
C LEU A 427 6.81 -11.61 18.34
N ALA A 428 6.65 -10.29 18.24
CA ALA A 428 5.63 -9.55 18.95
C ALA A 428 5.01 -8.51 18.01
N THR A 429 3.72 -8.26 18.20
CA THR A 429 2.97 -7.28 17.42
C THR A 429 2.49 -6.10 18.27
N ARG A 430 2.15 -5.01 17.59
CA ARG A 430 1.49 -3.82 18.15
C ARG A 430 0.22 -3.54 17.37
N ILE A 431 -0.81 -3.07 18.07
CA ILE A 431 -2.10 -2.71 17.49
C ILE A 431 -1.98 -1.39 16.73
N ASP A 432 -2.43 -1.34 15.48
CA ASP A 432 -2.72 -0.10 14.75
C ASP A 432 -4.23 0.14 14.71
N PRO A 433 -4.76 1.16 15.41
CA PRO A 433 -6.20 1.41 15.44
C PRO A 433 -6.79 1.80 14.07
N CYS A 434 -5.98 2.29 13.13
CA CYS A 434 -6.44 2.58 11.76
C CYS A 434 -6.59 1.32 10.91
N GLU A 435 -5.92 0.24 11.28
CA GLU A 435 -5.84 -0.97 10.48
C GLU A 435 -6.26 -2.17 11.34
N PRO A 436 -7.57 -2.29 11.65
CA PRO A 436 -8.12 -3.21 12.65
C PRO A 436 -7.83 -4.69 12.37
N SER A 437 -7.44 -5.03 11.14
CA SER A 437 -7.14 -6.38 10.68
C SER A 437 -5.66 -6.61 10.34
N THR A 438 -4.76 -5.64 10.56
CA THR A 438 -3.34 -5.81 10.17
C THR A 438 -2.35 -5.30 11.24
N PRO A 439 -2.10 -6.06 12.32
CA PRO A 439 -1.18 -5.65 13.37
C PRO A 439 0.27 -5.64 12.88
N ILE A 440 1.05 -4.74 13.48
CA ILE A 440 2.42 -4.44 13.05
C ILE A 440 3.41 -5.25 13.88
N VAL A 441 4.36 -5.90 13.23
CA VAL A 441 5.48 -6.58 13.88
C VAL A 441 6.44 -5.54 14.46
N VAL A 442 6.65 -5.57 15.78
CA VAL A 442 7.53 -4.64 16.52
C VAL A 442 8.69 -5.33 17.22
N ARG A 443 8.75 -6.66 17.13
CA ARG A 443 9.93 -7.43 17.53
C ARG A 443 9.99 -8.70 16.71
N VAL A 444 11.19 -9.01 16.24
CA VAL A 444 11.58 -10.31 15.72
C VAL A 444 12.80 -10.74 16.53
N THR A 445 12.70 -11.88 17.21
CA THR A 445 13.77 -12.42 18.06
C THR A 445 14.76 -13.16 17.19
N SER A 446 16.04 -12.77 17.26
CA SER A 446 17.09 -13.38 16.44
C SER A 446 17.13 -14.90 16.59
N GLY A 447 17.26 -15.60 15.46
CA GLY A 447 17.30 -17.05 15.31
C GLY A 447 15.98 -17.78 15.61
N SER A 448 14.90 -17.08 15.96
CA SER A 448 13.57 -17.69 16.10
C SER A 448 12.96 -18.11 14.76
N PRO A 449 11.88 -18.91 14.73
CA PRO A 449 11.16 -19.21 13.48
C PRO A 449 10.75 -17.97 12.68
N ALA A 450 10.33 -16.89 13.34
CA ALA A 450 10.00 -15.63 12.68
C ALA A 450 11.22 -15.02 11.96
N ASP A 451 12.37 -14.93 12.63
CA ASP A 451 13.62 -14.39 12.04
C ASP A 451 14.06 -15.20 10.82
N ARG A 452 14.10 -16.54 10.96
CA ARG A 452 14.51 -17.44 9.89
C ARG A 452 13.56 -17.42 8.68
N SER A 453 12.28 -17.09 8.90
CA SER A 453 11.31 -16.95 7.81
C SER A 453 11.51 -15.67 6.99
N GLY A 454 12.30 -14.71 7.48
CA GLY A 454 12.48 -13.40 6.84
C GLY A 454 11.43 -12.35 7.26
N LEU A 455 10.71 -12.61 8.36
CA LEU A 455 9.83 -11.63 9.00
C LEU A 455 10.66 -10.45 9.51
N LYS A 456 10.17 -9.22 9.32
CA LYS A 456 10.86 -7.99 9.68
C LYS A 456 9.97 -7.12 10.57
N ILE A 457 10.62 -6.28 11.38
CA ILE A 457 9.93 -5.18 12.06
C ILE A 457 9.32 -4.26 11.01
N GLY A 458 8.08 -3.82 11.24
CA GLY A 458 7.29 -3.01 10.31
C GLY A 458 6.39 -3.84 9.37
N ASP A 459 6.60 -5.16 9.27
CA ASP A 459 5.65 -6.02 8.56
C ASP A 459 4.28 -5.99 9.22
N ARG A 460 3.22 -6.07 8.42
CA ARG A 460 1.85 -6.19 8.94
C ARG A 460 1.29 -7.57 8.68
N ILE A 461 0.78 -8.24 9.71
CA ILE A 461 0.24 -9.59 9.56
C ILE A 461 -1.20 -9.51 9.05
N VAL A 462 -1.48 -10.15 7.92
CA VAL A 462 -2.81 -10.15 7.28
C VAL A 462 -3.56 -11.46 7.57
N ARG A 463 -2.83 -12.58 7.58
CA ARG A 463 -3.41 -13.93 7.71
C ARG A 463 -2.46 -14.85 8.47
N ILE A 464 -3.01 -15.76 9.26
CA ILE A 464 -2.26 -16.84 9.94
C ILE A 464 -3.01 -18.15 9.69
N ALA A 465 -2.30 -19.19 9.25
CA ALA A 465 -2.86 -20.53 9.01
C ALA A 465 -4.10 -20.52 8.08
N GLY A 466 -4.14 -19.62 7.09
CA GLY A 466 -5.28 -19.47 6.18
C GLY A 466 -6.44 -18.63 6.73
N GLU A 467 -6.40 -18.20 8.00
CA GLU A 467 -7.43 -17.37 8.63
C GLU A 467 -7.03 -15.90 8.68
N ALA A 468 -7.92 -15.02 8.19
CA ALA A 468 -7.71 -13.58 8.23
C ALA A 468 -7.74 -13.07 9.67
N ILE A 469 -6.93 -12.05 9.97
CA ILE A 469 -6.98 -11.41 11.29
C ILE A 469 -8.26 -10.57 11.39
N SER A 470 -9.21 -11.01 12.20
CA SER A 470 -10.43 -10.27 12.50
C SER A 470 -10.25 -9.28 13.65
N GLN A 471 -9.35 -9.58 14.60
CA GLN A 471 -9.00 -8.72 15.73
C GLN A 471 -7.51 -8.83 16.05
N GLN A 472 -6.82 -7.71 16.15
CA GLN A 472 -5.36 -7.70 16.36
C GLN A 472 -4.92 -8.34 17.67
N SER A 473 -5.77 -8.32 18.71
CA SER A 473 -5.49 -8.92 20.02
C SER A 473 -5.39 -10.46 19.96
N THR A 474 -5.99 -11.11 18.97
CA THR A 474 -6.03 -12.59 18.88
C THR A 474 -4.78 -13.19 18.24
N VAL A 475 -3.90 -12.38 17.65
CA VAL A 475 -2.68 -12.87 16.95
C VAL A 475 -1.81 -13.75 17.85
N SER A 476 -1.66 -13.37 19.13
CA SER A 476 -0.85 -14.17 20.06
C SER A 476 -1.46 -15.55 20.33
N GLU A 477 -2.79 -15.64 20.38
CA GLU A 477 -3.53 -16.88 20.58
C GLU A 477 -3.52 -17.75 19.32
N GLN A 478 -3.80 -17.16 18.15
CA GLN A 478 -3.73 -17.85 16.85
C GLN A 478 -2.35 -18.47 16.61
N LEU A 479 -1.28 -17.75 16.93
CA LEU A 479 0.08 -18.30 16.85
C LEU A 479 0.33 -19.37 17.90
N LYS A 480 -0.16 -19.18 19.14
CA LYS A 480 0.04 -20.15 20.21
C LYS A 480 -0.51 -21.54 19.84
N ASP A 481 -1.63 -21.59 19.13
CA ASP A 481 -2.30 -22.85 18.76
C ASP A 481 -1.94 -23.36 17.36
N ALA A 482 -1.21 -22.56 16.56
CA ALA A 482 -0.81 -22.94 15.22
C ALA A 482 0.07 -24.20 15.18
N VAL A 483 -0.22 -25.10 14.24
CA VAL A 483 0.60 -26.28 13.96
C VAL A 483 1.77 -25.89 13.06
N SER A 484 2.96 -26.42 13.32
CA SER A 484 4.13 -26.17 12.46
C SER A 484 4.15 -27.12 11.25
N PRO A 485 4.47 -26.64 10.03
CA PRO A 485 4.73 -25.24 9.67
C PRO A 485 3.43 -24.41 9.60
N VAL A 486 3.52 -23.14 9.98
CA VAL A 486 2.40 -22.19 9.88
C VAL A 486 2.68 -21.17 8.78
N GLU A 487 1.74 -21.06 7.83
CA GLU A 487 1.74 -19.98 6.84
C GLU A 487 1.30 -18.66 7.50
N ILE A 488 2.06 -17.60 7.25
CA ILE A 488 1.66 -16.23 7.55
C ILE A 488 1.66 -15.43 6.24
N ILE A 489 0.55 -14.75 5.95
CA ILE A 489 0.53 -13.72 4.91
C ILE A 489 0.77 -12.38 5.57
N LEU A 490 1.76 -11.65 5.09
CA LEU A 490 2.08 -10.30 5.54
C LEU A 490 1.96 -9.28 4.42
N GLU A 491 1.71 -8.03 4.79
CA GLU A 491 1.87 -6.86 3.94
C GLU A 491 3.18 -6.15 4.28
N ARG A 492 3.98 -5.87 3.25
CA ARG A 492 5.18 -5.05 3.31
C ARG A 492 5.20 -4.11 2.11
N GLN A 493 5.13 -2.80 2.37
CA GLN A 493 5.14 -1.75 1.34
C GLN A 493 4.09 -2.00 0.23
N GLY A 494 2.87 -2.33 0.64
CA GLY A 494 1.74 -2.60 -0.23
C GLY A 494 1.77 -3.93 -0.96
N ARG A 495 2.79 -4.78 -0.72
CA ARG A 495 2.90 -6.10 -1.34
C ARG A 495 2.56 -7.17 -0.31
N LEU A 496 1.69 -8.10 -0.69
CA LEU A 496 1.43 -9.28 0.11
C LEU A 496 2.49 -10.36 -0.16
N THR A 497 2.98 -11.00 0.89
CA THR A 497 3.97 -12.08 0.80
C THR A 497 3.60 -13.20 1.76
N ALA A 498 3.68 -14.44 1.30
CA ALA A 498 3.53 -15.63 2.15
C ALA A 498 4.90 -16.02 2.75
N LEU A 499 4.94 -16.19 4.06
CA LEU A 499 6.07 -16.75 4.80
C LEU A 499 5.64 -18.05 5.49
N GLN A 500 6.60 -18.96 5.67
CA GLN A 500 6.41 -20.20 6.42
C GLN A 500 7.23 -20.16 7.70
N LEU A 501 6.55 -20.17 8.85
CA LEU A 501 7.20 -20.29 10.14
C LEU A 501 7.30 -21.78 10.50
N SER A 502 8.52 -22.27 10.57
CA SER A 502 8.81 -23.66 10.91
C SER A 502 9.56 -23.75 12.24
N GLU A 503 9.05 -24.57 13.15
CA GLU A 503 9.82 -25.01 14.32
C GLU A 503 11.02 -25.83 13.86
N ILE A 504 12.08 -25.84 14.67
CA ILE A 504 13.15 -26.83 14.45
C ILE A 504 12.65 -28.15 15.01
N PRO A 505 12.61 -29.23 14.22
CA PRO A 505 12.16 -30.52 14.70
C PRO A 505 12.90 -30.90 15.99
N ILE A 506 12.16 -31.14 17.06
CA ILE A 506 12.66 -31.92 18.18
C ILE A 506 12.44 -33.38 17.76
N GLU A 507 13.32 -33.93 16.91
CA GLU A 507 13.44 -35.39 16.83
C GLU A 507 13.70 -35.91 18.25
N HIS A 508 12.71 -36.63 18.78
CA HIS A 508 12.72 -37.22 20.11
C HIS A 508 13.64 -38.43 20.19
#